data_AF-A0A7C0VNJ1-F1
#
_entry.id   AF-A0A7C0VNJ1-F1
#
_cell.length_a   1.000
_cell.length_b   1.000
_cell.length_c   1.000
_cell.angle_alpha   90.00
_cell.angle_beta   90.00
_cell.angle_gamma   90.00
#
_symmetry.space_group_name_H-M   'P 1'
#
loop_
_entity.id
_entity.type
_entity.pdbx_description
1 polymer ?
#
loop_
_entity_poly.entity_id
_entity_poly.type
_entity_poly.pdbx_seq_one_letter_code
_entity_poly.pdbx_strand_id
1 'polypeptide(L)' 'MQKVRNTVIMLAALVILARLLMIDYANLGWAENRGSYLGILSMSLVILAMVLVSRQEKKKENS' A
#
# COMPACT_ATOMS: atom_id res chain seq x y z
N MET A 1 6.14 10.17 -14.96
CA MET A 1 5.40 9.40 -13.94
C MET A 1 6.23 8.94 -12.74
N GLN A 2 7.54 8.70 -12.85
CA GLN A 2 8.31 8.05 -11.78
C GLN A 2 8.36 8.84 -10.45
N LYS A 3 8.44 10.18 -10.49
CA LYS A 3 8.41 11.02 -9.27
C LYS A 3 7.08 10.87 -8.52
N VAL A 4 5.95 10.97 -9.23
CA VAL A 4 4.60 10.76 -8.67
C VAL A 4 4.46 9.37 -8.07
N ARG A 5 4.92 8.34 -8.78
CA ARG A 5 4.92 6.96 -8.28
C ARG A 5 5.70 6.82 -6.98
N ASN A 6 6.89 7.43 -6.92
CA ASN A 6 7.72 7.37 -5.71
C ASN A 6 7.05 8.09 -4.52
N THR A 7 6.41 9.23 -4.77
CA THR A 7 5.64 9.96 -3.75
C THR A 7 4.45 9.15 -3.25
N VAL A 8 3.70 8.48 -4.14
CA VAL A 8 2.56 7.65 -3.72
C VAL A 8 3.01 6.41 -2.95
N ILE A 9 4.10 5.76 -3.34
CA ILE A 9 4.66 4.64 -2.57
C ILE A 9 5.08 5.10 -1.17
N MET A 10 5.73 6.27 -1.07
CA MET A 10 6.13 6.85 0.21
C MET A 10 4.92 7.19 1.09
N LEU A 11 3.87 7.77 0.51
CA LEU A 11 2.60 8.06 1.20
C LEU A 11 1.92 6.77 1.67
N ALA A 12 1.84 5.75 0.82
CA ALA A 12 1.25 4.46 1.16
C ALA A 12 2.00 3.79 2.33
N ALA A 13 3.34 3.85 2.33
CA ALA A 13 4.14 3.34 3.44
C ALA A 13 3.87 4.10 4.76
N LEU A 14 3.77 5.44 4.70
CA LEU A 14 3.40 6.26 5.87
C LEU A 14 2.01 5.91 6.42
N VAL A 15 1.03 5.71 5.53
CA VAL A 15 -0.33 5.32 5.93
C VAL A 15 -0.34 3.93 6.56
N ILE A 16 0.43 2.97 6.04
CA ILE A 16 0.58 1.64 6.64
C ILE A 16 1.16 1.76 8.05
N LEU A 17 2.23 2.55 8.23
CA LEU A 17 2.82 2.80 9.54
C LEU A 17 1.83 3.42 10.52
N ALA A 18 1.07 4.43 10.09
CA ALA A 18 0.04 5.04 10.93
C ALA A 18 -1.06 4.06 11.32
N ARG A 19 -1.50 3.20 10.38
CA ARG A 19 -2.47 2.14 10.67
C ARG A 19 -1.93 1.10 11.64
N LEU A 20 -0.66 0.72 11.52
CA LEU A 20 0.00 -0.21 12.46
C LEU A 20 0.00 0.37 13.88
N LEU A 21 0.32 1.65 14.04
CA LEU A 21 0.29 2.30 15.37
C LEU A 21 -1.11 2.40 15.97
N MET A 22 -2.17 2.41 15.15
CA MET A 22 -3.56 2.43 15.57
C MET A 22 -4.16 1.03 15.79
N ILE A 23 -3.43 -0.05 15.54
CA ILE A 23 -3.92 -1.40 15.82
C ILE A 23 -4.00 -1.58 17.33
N ASP A 24 -5.16 -2.03 17.81
CA ASP A 24 -5.27 -2.54 19.17
C ASP A 24 -4.57 -3.90 19.23
N TYR A 25 -3.34 -3.91 19.73
CA TYR A 25 -2.54 -5.12 19.90
C TYR A 25 -2.98 -5.98 21.09
N ALA A 26 -3.81 -5.45 22.00
CA ALA A 26 -4.39 -6.22 23.09
C ALA A 26 -5.57 -7.07 22.59
N ASN A 27 -6.31 -6.57 21.59
CA ASN A 27 -7.36 -7.30 20.88
C ASN A 27 -7.11 -7.35 19.37
N LEU A 28 -6.28 -8.32 18.93
CA LEU A 28 -6.04 -8.59 17.51
C LEU A 28 -7.27 -9.13 16.74
N GLY A 29 -8.41 -9.26 17.42
CA GLY A 29 -9.67 -9.71 16.86
C GLY A 29 -10.08 -8.90 15.63
N TRP A 30 -10.65 -9.60 14.65
CA TRP A 30 -11.05 -8.97 13.39
C TRP A 30 -11.98 -7.80 13.62
N ALA A 31 -12.98 -7.90 14.51
CA ALA A 31 -13.98 -6.88 14.79
C ALA A 31 -13.40 -5.50 15.16
N GLU A 32 -12.41 -5.48 16.04
CA GLU A 32 -11.83 -4.23 16.56
C GLU A 32 -10.92 -3.55 15.53
N ASN A 33 -10.17 -4.36 14.78
CA ASN A 33 -9.11 -3.89 13.89
C ASN A 33 -9.46 -3.91 12.39
N ARG A 34 -10.75 -4.14 12.02
CA ARG A 34 -11.17 -4.22 10.60
C ARG A 34 -10.70 -3.02 9.79
N GLY A 35 -10.83 -1.81 10.36
CA GLY A 35 -10.44 -0.58 9.69
C GLY A 35 -8.93 -0.53 9.39
N SER A 36 -8.10 -0.96 10.34
CA SER A 36 -6.64 -1.01 10.14
C SER A 36 -6.23 -2.12 9.18
N TYR A 37 -6.82 -3.31 9.28
CA TYR A 37 -6.55 -4.41 8.35
C TYR A 37 -6.96 -4.08 6.91
N LEU A 38 -8.16 -3.54 6.71
CA LEU A 38 -8.62 -3.10 5.38
C LEU A 38 -7.78 -1.95 4.84
N GLY A 39 -7.35 -1.03 5.70
CA GLY A 39 -6.45 0.06 5.34
C GLY A 39 -5.09 -0.45 4.84
N ILE A 40 -4.47 -1.38 5.59
CA ILE A 40 -3.19 -2.00 5.22
C ILE A 40 -3.35 -2.80 3.91
N LEU A 41 -4.42 -3.59 3.78
CA LEU A 41 -4.71 -4.37 2.58
C LEU A 41 -4.88 -3.49 1.34
N SER A 42 -5.63 -2.40 1.46
CA SER A 42 -5.83 -1.43 0.37
C SER A 42 -4.52 -0.78 -0.07
N MET A 43 -3.70 -0.31 0.87
CA MET A 43 -2.41 0.30 0.53
C MET A 43 -1.44 -0.72 -0.10
N SER A 44 -1.49 -1.98 0.34
CA SER A 44 -0.71 -3.07 -0.27
C SER A 44 -1.12 -3.33 -1.72
N LEU A 45 -2.42 -3.31 -2.01
CA LEU A 45 -2.96 -3.42 -3.37
C LEU A 45 -2.53 -2.25 -4.27
N VAL A 46 -2.54 -1.02 -3.75
CA VAL A 46 -2.08 0.16 -4.50
C VAL A 46 -0.60 0.02 -4.88
N ILE A 47 0.25 -0.42 -3.94
CA ILE A 47 1.67 -0.65 -4.22
C ILE A 47 1.83 -1.75 -5.29
N LEU A 48 1.12 -2.88 -5.16
CA LEU A 48 1.16 -3.97 -6.15
C LEU A 48 0.72 -3.50 -7.54
N ALA A 49 -0.36 -2.74 -7.64
CA ALA A 49 -0.84 -2.18 -8.90
C ALA A 49 0.23 -1.27 -9.54
N MET A 50 0.88 -0.41 -8.74
CA MET A 50 1.96 0.44 -9.24
C MET A 50 3.17 -0.35 -9.74
N VAL A 51 3.54 -1.44 -9.06
CA VAL A 51 4.62 -2.31 -9.52
C VAL A 51 4.24 -2.99 -10.83
N LEU A 52 3.02 -3.54 -10.95
CA LEU A 52 2.55 -4.21 -12.16
C LEU A 52 2.51 -3.25 -13.37
N VAL A 53 1.95 -2.06 -13.20
CA VAL A 53 1.93 -1.03 -14.25
C VAL A 53 3.34 -0.67 -14.68
N SER A 54 4.26 -0.48 -13.72
CA SER A 54 5.67 -0.16 -14.03
C SER A 54 6.37 -1.28 -14.80
N ARG A 55 6.04 -2.56 -14.52
CA ARG A 55 6.59 -3.70 -15.28
C ARG A 55 6.05 -3.74 -16.71
N GLN A 56 4.79 -3.37 -16.93
CA GLN A 56 4.21 -3.31 -18.27
C GLN A 56 4.77 -2.15 -19.11
N GLU A 57 4.96 -0.97 -18.51
CA GLU A 57 5.59 0.17 -19.19
C GLU A 57 6.99 -0.17 -19.70
N LYS A 58 7.82 -0.80 -18.86
CA LYS A 58 9.17 -1.26 -19.26
C LYS A 58 9.16 -2.32 -20.37
N LYS A 59 8.09 -3.13 -20.45
CA LYS A 59 7.94 -4.17 -21.47
C LYS A 59 7.56 -3.58 -22.83
N LYS A 60 6.81 -2.46 -22.83
CA LYS A 60 6.48 -1.70 -24.05
C LYS A 60 7.64 -0.87 -24.58
N GLU A 61 8.55 -0.42 -23.72
CA GLU A 61 9.73 0.38 -24.12
C GLU A 61 10.82 -0.48 -24.80
N ASN A 62 10.86 -1.79 -24.54
CA ASN A 62 11.84 -2.74 -25.09
C ASN A 62 11.31 -3.59 -26.27
N SER A 63 10.17 -3.21 -26.88
CA SER A 63 9.57 -3.90 -28.02
C SER A 63 9.41 -2.95 -29.20
#